data_AF-A0A953M9V2-F1
#
_entry.id   AF-A0A953M9V2-F1
#
_cell.length_a   1.000
_cell.length_b   1.000
_cell.length_c   1.000
_cell.angle_alpha   90.00
_cell.angle_beta   90.00
_cell.angle_gamma   90.00
#
_symmetry.space_group_name_H-M   'P 1'
#
loop_
_entity.id
_entity.type
_entity.pdbx_description
1 polymer ?
#
loop_
_entity_poly.entity_id
_entity_poly.type
_entity_poly.pdbx_seq_one_letter_code
_entity_poly.pdbx_strand_id
1 'polypeptide(L)'
;MKPGPIIAMIALIFVGMWLVLQPTLERGERIDPDAGRMDVTLGARTIAVEVRALGDSYEYHTKGWPEVDRLEWIPAADFQDRVTEELDAWARRPALERTLLGFFNISSWLNFGWIAVGLLGQCAFFGRMMVQWIVSEKQRESIVPSAFWWMSLAGGVCLFSYFVWRVDFIGVLGQSTGIVIYARNLR
;
A
#
# COMPACT_ATOMS: atom_id res chain seq x y z
N MET A 1 -16.74 6.10 31.20
CA MET A 1 -15.48 5.89 30.46
C MET A 1 -14.87 7.24 30.11
N LYS A 2 -13.57 7.45 30.31
CA LYS A 2 -12.89 8.65 29.81
C LYS A 2 -12.60 8.42 28.32
N PRO A 3 -13.05 9.29 27.39
CA PRO A 3 -12.97 9.06 25.94
C PRO A 3 -11.53 9.08 25.36
N GLY A 4 -10.52 9.37 26.18
CA GLY A 4 -9.13 9.58 25.75
C GLY A 4 -8.52 8.49 24.86
N PRO A 5 -8.58 7.19 25.22
CA PRO A 5 -7.95 6.13 24.43
C PRO A 5 -8.56 5.95 23.03
N ILE A 6 -9.89 6.09 22.92
CA ILE A 6 -10.60 5.94 21.63
C ILE A 6 -10.26 7.12 20.72
N ILE A 7 -10.27 8.34 21.26
CA ILE A 7 -9.91 9.54 20.51
C ILE A 7 -8.46 9.46 20.03
N ALA A 8 -7.53 9.02 20.89
CA ALA A 8 -6.12 8.85 20.52
C ALA A 8 -5.95 7.81 19.40
N MET A 9 -6.68 6.70 19.46
CA MET A 9 -6.65 5.65 18.44
C MET A 9 -7.19 6.14 17.10
N ILE A 10 -8.34 6.81 17.09
CA ILE A 10 -8.92 7.40 15.89
C ILE A 10 -7.95 8.45 15.31
N ALA A 11 -7.41 9.34 16.13
CA ALA A 11 -6.45 10.34 15.69
C ALA A 11 -5.20 9.71 15.07
N LEU A 12 -4.64 8.67 15.67
CA LEU A 12 -3.46 7.97 15.14
C LEU A 12 -3.76 7.27 13.81
N ILE A 13 -4.95 6.68 13.64
CA ILE A 13 -5.38 6.12 12.36
C ILE A 13 -5.46 7.21 11.31
N PHE A 14 -6.09 8.35 11.61
CA PHE A 14 -6.19 9.46 10.66
C PHE A 14 -4.81 10.05 10.32
N VAL A 15 -3.91 10.20 11.29
CA VAL A 15 -2.54 10.67 11.05
C VAL A 15 -1.74 9.66 10.23
N GLY A 16 -1.83 8.37 10.55
CA GLY A 16 -1.17 7.31 9.79
C GLY A 16 -1.70 7.22 8.35
N MET A 17 -3.02 7.25 8.18
CA MET A 17 -3.65 7.32 6.85
C MET A 17 -3.24 8.59 6.12
N TRP A 18 -3.20 9.74 6.80
CA TRP A 18 -2.75 10.98 6.21
C TRP A 18 -1.31 10.89 5.72
N LEU A 19 -0.38 10.34 6.52
CA LEU A 19 1.02 10.16 6.15
C LEU A 19 1.20 9.19 4.96
N VAL A 20 0.44 8.09 4.93
CA VAL A 20 0.50 7.11 3.85
C VAL A 20 -0.18 7.60 2.57
N LEU A 21 -1.28 8.34 2.70
CA LEU A 21 -2.05 8.88 1.57
C LEU A 21 -1.54 10.26 1.11
N GLN A 22 -0.51 10.82 1.75
CA GLN A 22 0.19 11.94 1.14
C GLN A 22 0.70 11.46 -0.23
N PRO A 23 0.59 12.28 -1.29
CA PRO A 23 1.31 12.01 -2.52
C PRO A 23 2.78 11.89 -2.13
N THR A 24 3.29 10.65 -2.08
CA THR A 24 4.60 10.29 -1.55
C THR A 24 5.62 11.29 -2.06
N LEU A 25 6.20 12.05 -1.13
CA LEU A 25 7.26 13.03 -1.38
C LEU A 25 8.59 12.37 -1.78
N GLU A 26 8.57 11.13 -2.26
CA GLU A 26 9.74 10.39 -2.73
C GLU A 26 9.48 9.83 -4.13
N ARG A 27 9.48 10.74 -5.11
CA ARG A 27 9.84 10.43 -6.51
C ARG A 27 11.17 11.08 -6.90
N GLY A 28 12.04 11.35 -5.93
CA GLY A 28 13.35 11.97 -6.17
C GLY A 28 14.42 11.03 -6.68
N GLU A 29 14.27 9.71 -6.46
CA GLU A 29 15.27 8.72 -6.85
C GLU A 29 15.26 8.50 -8.36
N ARG A 30 16.23 9.10 -9.06
CA ARG A 30 16.36 8.89 -10.49
C ARG A 30 16.74 7.45 -10.77
N ILE A 31 16.13 6.84 -11.78
CA ILE A 31 16.55 5.50 -12.24
C ILE A 31 17.93 5.60 -12.89
N ASP A 32 18.19 6.72 -13.56
CA ASP A 32 19.49 7.08 -14.10
C ASP A 32 20.00 8.40 -13.50
N PRO A 33 21.16 8.41 -12.81
CA PRO A 33 21.75 9.63 -12.28
C PRO A 33 21.99 10.72 -13.35
N ASP A 34 22.25 10.33 -14.60
CA ASP A 34 22.57 11.22 -15.71
C ASP A 34 21.33 11.72 -16.49
N ALA A 35 20.12 11.24 -16.15
CA ALA A 35 18.89 11.69 -16.79
C ALA A 35 18.42 13.07 -16.29
N GLY A 36 17.95 13.90 -17.23
CA GLY A 36 17.22 15.13 -16.93
C GLY A 36 15.82 14.82 -16.40
N ARG A 37 15.20 15.74 -15.66
CA ARG A 37 13.81 15.60 -15.19
C ARG A 37 12.94 16.70 -15.78
N MET A 38 11.84 16.31 -16.41
CA MET A 38 10.81 17.19 -16.93
C MET A 38 9.48 16.88 -16.24
N ASP A 39 8.88 17.86 -15.58
CA ASP A 39 7.56 17.71 -14.98
C ASP A 39 6.49 18.10 -16.02
N VAL A 40 5.69 17.13 -16.46
CA VAL A 40 4.62 17.30 -17.43
C VAL A 40 3.29 17.40 -16.70
N THR A 41 2.61 18.55 -16.80
CA THR A 41 1.29 18.76 -16.19
C THR A 41 0.18 18.39 -17.18
N LEU A 42 -0.57 17.33 -16.87
CA LEU A 42 -1.74 16.87 -17.62
C LEU A 42 -3.01 17.18 -16.82
N GLY A 43 -3.74 18.21 -17.25
CA GLY A 43 -4.93 18.68 -16.55
C GLY A 43 -4.60 19.20 -15.14
N ALA A 44 -5.17 18.56 -14.11
CA ALA A 44 -4.96 18.92 -12.71
C ALA A 44 -3.80 18.14 -12.04
N ARG A 45 -3.01 17.36 -12.78
CA ARG A 45 -1.95 16.50 -12.22
C ARG A 45 -0.62 16.70 -12.93
N THR A 46 0.46 16.57 -12.17
CA THR A 46 1.84 16.64 -12.66
C THR A 46 2.48 15.26 -12.62
N ILE A 47 3.03 14.82 -13.75
CA ILE A 47 3.79 13.57 -13.92
C ILE A 47 5.26 13.95 -14.10
N ALA A 48 6.17 13.29 -13.38
CA ALA A 48 7.60 13.47 -13.63
C ALA A 48 8.02 12.55 -14.78
N VAL A 49 8.79 13.06 -15.73
CA VAL A 49 9.37 12.29 -16.83
C VAL A 49 10.89 12.44 -16.76
N GLU A 50 11.60 11.32 -16.69
CA GLU A 50 13.05 11.25 -16.83
C GLU A 50 13.41 11.19 -18.31
N VAL A 51 14.41 11.97 -18.71
CA VAL A 51 14.86 12.12 -20.10
C VAL A 51 16.34 11.76 -20.18
N ARG A 52 16.70 10.82 -21.04
CA ARG A 52 18.08 10.45 -21.33
C ARG A 52 18.42 10.82 -22.78
N ALA A 53 19.59 11.40 -23.00
CA ALA A 53 20.13 11.60 -24.33
C ALA A 53 20.87 10.33 -24.79
N LEU A 54 20.50 9.79 -25.94
CA LEU A 54 21.13 8.63 -26.58
C LEU A 54 21.63 9.07 -27.97
N GLY A 55 22.83 9.65 -28.02
CA GLY A 55 23.39 10.24 -29.25
C GLY A 55 22.55 11.43 -29.74
N ASP A 56 22.00 11.34 -30.95
CA ASP A 56 21.10 12.35 -31.55
C ASP A 56 19.62 12.14 -31.18
N SER A 57 19.31 11.12 -30.35
CA SER A 57 17.95 10.76 -29.96
C SER A 57 17.73 10.93 -28.46
N TYR A 58 16.45 11.04 -28.05
CA TYR A 58 16.06 11.10 -26.65
C TYR A 58 15.20 9.90 -26.29
N GLU A 59 15.46 9.33 -25.12
CA GLU A 59 14.63 8.31 -24.51
C GLU A 59 13.93 8.88 -23.28
N TYR A 60 12.69 8.43 -23.06
CA TYR A 60 11.86 8.89 -21.95
C TYR A 60 11.48 7.72 -21.04
N HIS A 61 11.46 7.99 -19.74
CA HIS A 61 10.90 7.10 -18.72
C HIS A 61 9.95 7.91 -17.84
N THR A 62 8.74 7.44 -17.58
CA THR A 62 7.80 8.20 -16.74
C THR A 62 7.84 7.73 -15.30
N LYS A 63 7.58 8.67 -14.39
CA LYS A 63 7.51 8.44 -12.96
C LYS A 63 6.31 9.22 -12.41
N GLY A 64 5.17 8.55 -12.37
CA GLY A 64 4.14 8.92 -11.45
C GLY A 64 2.87 8.12 -11.41
N TRP A 65 2.77 7.04 -12.18
CA TRP A 65 1.58 6.21 -12.30
C TRP A 65 2.02 4.75 -12.45
N PRO A 66 1.49 3.77 -11.71
CA PRO A 66 1.98 2.37 -11.73
C PRO A 66 1.99 1.66 -13.09
N GLU A 67 1.25 2.19 -14.07
CA GLU A 67 1.14 1.66 -15.43
C GLU A 67 2.05 2.43 -16.40
N VAL A 68 2.19 3.75 -16.22
CA VAL A 68 3.10 4.59 -17.01
C VAL A 68 4.56 4.44 -16.53
N ASP A 69 4.75 4.13 -15.24
CA ASP A 69 6.02 3.79 -14.58
C ASP A 69 6.63 2.49 -15.09
N ARG A 70 5.86 1.70 -15.88
CA ARG A 70 6.32 0.47 -16.53
C ARG A 70 6.75 0.68 -17.98
N LEU A 71 6.63 1.89 -18.51
CA LEU A 71 7.25 2.21 -19.78
C LEU A 71 8.76 2.11 -19.61
N GLU A 72 9.38 1.13 -20.26
CA GLU A 72 10.83 1.10 -20.45
C GLU A 72 11.28 2.37 -21.17
N TRP A 73 12.60 2.61 -21.25
CA TRP A 73 13.13 3.72 -22.04
C TRP A 73 12.60 3.63 -23.47
N ILE A 74 11.71 4.56 -23.84
CA ILE A 74 11.08 4.59 -25.15
C ILE A 74 11.57 5.77 -25.98
N PRO A 75 11.76 5.60 -27.30
CA PRO A 75 12.16 6.68 -28.19
C PRO A 75 11.17 7.84 -28.15
N ALA A 76 11.69 9.05 -28.33
CA ALA A 76 10.90 10.27 -28.31
C ALA A 76 9.71 10.29 -29.27
N ALA A 77 9.88 9.70 -30.45
CA ALA A 77 8.83 9.62 -31.46
C ALA A 77 7.62 8.80 -31.00
N ASP A 78 7.84 7.76 -30.19
CA ASP A 78 6.81 6.80 -29.80
C ASP A 78 6.18 7.15 -28.44
N PHE A 79 6.79 8.08 -27.69
CA PHE A 79 6.38 8.44 -26.33
C PHE A 79 4.92 8.89 -26.25
N GLN A 80 4.53 9.81 -27.15
CA GLN A 80 3.19 10.39 -27.13
C GLN A 80 2.13 9.32 -27.39
N ASP A 81 2.35 8.47 -28.39
CA ASP A 81 1.40 7.42 -28.78
C ASP A 81 1.23 6.38 -27.66
N ARG A 82 2.33 5.96 -27.01
CA ARG A 82 2.28 5.01 -25.89
C ARG A 82 1.57 5.57 -24.67
N VAL A 83 1.85 6.82 -24.31
CA VAL A 83 1.18 7.48 -23.17
C VAL A 83 -0.31 7.63 -23.45
N THR A 84 -0.70 8.04 -24.66
CA THR A 84 -2.12 8.16 -25.03
C THR A 84 -2.83 6.81 -25.04
N GLU A 85 -2.21 5.75 -25.57
CA GLU A 85 -2.77 4.40 -25.58
C GLU A 85 -3.06 3.87 -24.16
N GLU A 86 -2.12 4.05 -23.23
CA GLU A 86 -2.27 3.64 -21.84
C GLU A 86 -3.34 4.46 -21.11
N LEU A 87 -3.39 5.77 -21.34
CA LEU A 87 -4.43 6.64 -20.77
C LEU A 87 -5.84 6.25 -21.27
N ASP A 88 -5.98 5.93 -22.57
CA ASP A 88 -7.24 5.50 -23.17
C ASP A 88 -7.63 4.08 -22.73
N ALA A 89 -6.67 3.19 -22.54
CA ALA A 89 -6.90 1.87 -21.93
C ALA A 89 -7.42 2.00 -20.49
N TRP A 90 -6.86 2.91 -19.69
CA TRP A 90 -7.35 3.21 -18.35
C TRP A 90 -8.74 3.85 -18.36
N ALA A 91 -8.99 4.80 -19.28
CA ALA A 91 -10.27 5.49 -19.39
C ALA A 91 -11.43 4.53 -19.71
N ARG A 92 -11.15 3.45 -20.47
CA ARG A 92 -12.11 2.40 -20.83
C ARG A 92 -12.52 1.49 -19.67
N ARG A 93 -11.81 1.50 -18.53
CA ARG A 93 -12.19 0.68 -17.36
C ARG A 93 -13.48 1.19 -16.70
N PRO A 94 -14.31 0.30 -16.11
CA PRO A 94 -15.48 0.69 -15.35
C PRO A 94 -15.14 1.71 -14.23
N ALA A 95 -16.05 2.66 -13.97
CA ALA A 95 -15.80 3.76 -13.02
C ALA A 95 -15.43 3.27 -11.60
N LEU A 96 -16.05 2.19 -11.14
CA LEU A 96 -15.76 1.58 -9.83
C LEU A 96 -14.34 0.98 -9.80
N GLU A 97 -13.92 0.31 -10.87
CA GLU A 97 -12.58 -0.26 -10.97
C GLU A 97 -11.52 0.85 -10.96
N ARG A 98 -11.72 1.91 -11.75
CA ARG A 98 -10.82 3.09 -11.77
C ARG A 98 -10.69 3.73 -10.39
N THR A 99 -11.80 3.82 -9.67
CA THR A 99 -11.83 4.43 -8.33
C THR A 99 -11.10 3.55 -7.32
N LEU A 100 -11.39 2.25 -7.27
CA LEU A 100 -10.77 1.33 -6.30
C LEU A 100 -9.29 1.10 -6.59
N LEU A 101 -8.94 0.77 -7.83
CA LEU A 101 -7.56 0.52 -8.24
C LEU A 101 -6.72 1.79 -8.15
N GLY A 102 -7.26 2.94 -8.58
CA GLY A 102 -6.60 4.24 -8.44
C GLY A 102 -6.40 4.66 -6.99
N PHE A 103 -7.38 4.41 -6.11
CA PHE A 103 -7.27 4.73 -4.68
C PHE A 103 -6.16 3.93 -4.00
N PHE A 104 -6.06 2.64 -4.28
CA PHE A 104 -5.00 1.80 -3.72
C PHE A 104 -3.68 1.85 -4.51
N ASN A 105 -3.61 2.64 -5.59
CA ASN A 105 -2.47 2.72 -6.49
C ASN A 105 -2.04 1.34 -7.04
N ILE A 106 -3.03 0.51 -7.41
CA ILE A 106 -2.85 -0.86 -7.89
C ILE A 106 -3.28 -0.96 -9.36
N SER A 107 -2.59 -1.78 -10.15
CA SER A 107 -2.92 -2.01 -11.57
C SER A 107 -3.75 -3.28 -11.85
N SER A 108 -3.68 -4.28 -10.96
CA SER A 108 -4.27 -5.62 -11.18
C SER A 108 -5.14 -6.08 -10.02
N TRP A 109 -6.23 -6.78 -10.34
CA TRP A 109 -7.11 -7.44 -9.36
C TRP A 109 -6.38 -8.45 -8.48
N LEU A 110 -5.30 -9.08 -8.98
CA LEU A 110 -4.46 -9.97 -8.17
C LEU A 110 -3.78 -9.21 -7.02
N ASN A 111 -3.22 -8.04 -7.33
CA ASN A 111 -2.59 -7.15 -6.35
C ASN A 111 -3.62 -6.62 -5.35
N PHE A 112 -4.85 -6.35 -5.81
CA PHE A 112 -5.96 -6.00 -4.92
C PHE A 112 -6.28 -7.14 -3.94
N GLY A 113 -6.27 -8.40 -4.40
CA GLY A 113 -6.42 -9.57 -3.54
C GLY A 113 -5.37 -9.62 -2.42
N TRP A 114 -4.11 -9.30 -2.73
CA TRP A 114 -3.04 -9.23 -1.72
C TRP A 114 -3.25 -8.10 -0.71
N ILE A 115 -3.68 -6.91 -1.16
CA ILE A 115 -4.03 -5.81 -0.25
C ILE A 115 -5.22 -6.22 0.63
N ALA A 116 -6.22 -6.90 0.09
CA ALA A 116 -7.34 -7.41 0.89
C ALA A 116 -6.87 -8.40 1.97
N VAL A 117 -5.93 -9.28 1.67
CA VAL A 117 -5.30 -10.17 2.69
C VAL A 117 -4.62 -9.34 3.78
N GLY A 118 -3.84 -8.32 3.41
CA GLY A 118 -3.22 -7.42 4.37
C GLY A 118 -4.23 -6.69 5.26
N LEU A 119 -5.31 -6.16 4.66
CA LEU A 119 -6.39 -5.48 5.37
C LEU A 119 -7.16 -6.42 6.31
N LEU A 120 -7.45 -7.66 5.88
CA LEU A 120 -8.06 -8.68 6.74
C LEU A 120 -7.17 -8.99 7.93
N GLY A 121 -5.85 -9.08 7.71
CA GLY A 121 -4.88 -9.23 8.79
C GLY A 121 -4.92 -8.09 9.79
N GLN A 122 -4.96 -6.85 9.28
CA GLN A 122 -5.06 -5.65 10.10
C GLN A 122 -6.38 -5.58 10.88
N CYS A 123 -7.50 -5.97 10.27
CA CYS A 123 -8.80 -6.06 10.93
C CYS A 123 -8.79 -7.08 12.07
N ALA A 124 -8.15 -8.24 11.89
CA ALA A 124 -7.99 -9.22 12.96
C ALA A 124 -7.14 -8.68 14.13
N PHE A 125 -6.03 -8.00 13.83
CA PHE A 125 -5.18 -7.35 14.84
C PHE A 125 -5.84 -6.19 15.58
N PHE A 126 -6.75 -5.48 14.93
CA PHE A 126 -7.58 -4.46 15.57
C PHE A 126 -8.67 -5.11 16.42
N GLY A 127 -9.40 -6.06 15.84
CA GLY A 127 -10.51 -6.75 16.49
C GLY A 127 -10.10 -7.50 17.76
N ARG A 128 -8.89 -8.06 17.82
CA ARG A 128 -8.41 -8.75 19.04
C ARG A 128 -8.41 -7.82 20.27
N MET A 129 -8.05 -6.54 20.08
CA MET A 129 -8.00 -5.57 21.17
C MET A 129 -9.40 -5.18 21.59
N MET A 130 -10.33 -5.06 20.63
CA MET A 130 -11.75 -4.87 20.94
C MET A 130 -12.33 -6.04 21.73
N VAL A 131 -12.05 -7.28 21.31
CA VAL A 131 -12.54 -8.49 22.00
C VAL A 131 -11.96 -8.58 23.40
N GLN A 132 -10.65 -8.37 23.56
CA GLN A 132 -10.02 -8.34 24.87
C GLN A 132 -10.63 -7.28 25.76
N TRP A 133 -10.82 -6.06 25.24
CA TRP A 133 -11.42 -4.97 25.99
C TRP A 133 -12.85 -5.30 26.45
N ILE A 134 -13.71 -5.80 25.55
CA ILE A 134 -15.09 -6.18 25.87
C ILE A 134 -15.13 -7.26 26.96
N VAL A 135 -14.27 -8.28 26.86
CA VAL A 135 -14.21 -9.37 27.85
C VAL A 135 -13.69 -8.85 29.20
N SER A 136 -12.63 -8.05 29.18
CA SER A 136 -12.08 -7.44 30.40
C SER A 136 -13.07 -6.53 31.11
N GLU A 137 -13.82 -5.72 30.37
CA GLU A 137 -14.83 -4.82 30.95
C GLU A 137 -15.98 -5.63 31.58
N LYS A 138 -16.41 -6.71 30.90
CA LYS A 138 -17.47 -7.60 31.41
C LYS A 138 -17.04 -8.31 32.69
N GLN A 139 -15.77 -8.68 32.80
CA GLN A 139 -15.22 -9.41 33.95
C GLN A 139 -14.63 -8.48 35.02
N ARG A 140 -14.47 -7.18 34.73
CA ARG A 140 -13.78 -6.16 35.55
C ARG A 140 -12.34 -6.56 35.93
N GLU A 141 -11.72 -7.38 35.11
CA GLU A 141 -10.37 -7.91 35.29
C GLU A 141 -9.58 -7.84 33.98
N SER A 142 -8.26 -7.64 34.09
CA SER A 142 -7.36 -7.54 32.93
C SER A 142 -7.02 -8.94 32.38
N ILE A 143 -8.01 -9.58 31.76
CA ILE A 143 -7.92 -10.94 31.22
C ILE A 143 -7.73 -10.90 29.70
N VAL A 144 -6.86 -11.78 29.20
CA VAL A 144 -6.66 -12.00 27.76
C VAL A 144 -7.46 -13.24 27.33
N PRO A 145 -8.55 -13.11 26.58
CA PRO A 145 -9.37 -14.25 26.17
C PRO A 145 -8.68 -15.12 25.12
N SER A 146 -9.05 -16.40 25.01
CA SER A 146 -8.53 -17.31 23.96
C SER A 146 -8.76 -16.78 22.54
N ALA A 147 -9.87 -16.09 22.31
CA ALA A 147 -10.19 -15.41 21.05
C ALA A 147 -9.11 -14.38 20.65
N PHE A 148 -8.43 -13.74 21.61
CA PHE A 148 -7.33 -12.83 21.32
C PHE A 148 -6.19 -13.53 20.59
N TRP A 149 -5.83 -14.75 21.03
CA TRP A 149 -4.74 -15.51 20.45
C TRP A 149 -5.10 -16.06 19.08
N TRP A 150 -6.33 -16.53 18.88
CA TRP A 150 -6.83 -16.93 17.56
C TRP A 150 -6.83 -15.78 16.55
N MET A 151 -7.33 -14.60 16.95
CA MET A 151 -7.33 -13.42 16.08
C MET A 151 -5.90 -12.92 15.79
N SER A 152 -5.00 -13.02 16.78
CA SER A 152 -3.58 -12.66 16.57
C SER A 152 -2.89 -13.63 15.61
N LEU A 153 -3.17 -14.93 15.71
CA LEU A 153 -2.62 -15.93 14.80
C LEU A 153 -3.14 -15.72 13.36
N ALA A 154 -4.45 -15.57 13.19
CA ALA A 154 -5.05 -15.30 11.89
C ALA A 154 -4.53 -13.98 11.29
N GLY A 155 -4.48 -12.91 12.08
CA GLY A 155 -3.92 -11.63 11.69
C GLY A 155 -2.46 -11.73 11.28
N GLY A 156 -1.66 -12.45 12.07
CA GLY A 156 -0.24 -12.68 11.84
C GLY A 156 0.02 -13.44 10.55
N VAL A 157 -0.73 -14.51 10.29
CA VAL A 157 -0.61 -15.31 9.05
C VAL A 157 -0.98 -14.48 7.81
N CYS A 158 -2.06 -13.71 7.88
CA CYS A 158 -2.45 -12.81 6.78
C CYS A 158 -1.39 -11.75 6.50
N LEU A 159 -0.91 -11.04 7.54
CA LEU A 159 0.14 -10.02 7.37
C LEU A 159 1.48 -10.63 6.96
N PHE A 160 1.84 -11.80 7.47
CA PHE A 160 3.04 -12.52 7.04
C PHE A 160 2.98 -12.82 5.54
N SER A 161 1.85 -13.39 5.07
CA SER A 161 1.64 -13.68 3.65
C SER A 161 1.71 -12.41 2.80
N TYR A 162 1.12 -11.31 3.28
CA TYR A 162 1.20 -10.00 2.64
C TYR A 162 2.64 -9.46 2.57
N PHE A 163 3.41 -9.52 3.64
CA PHE A 163 4.80 -9.04 3.66
C PHE A 163 5.75 -9.90 2.83
N VAL A 164 5.51 -11.21 2.77
CA VAL A 164 6.22 -12.10 1.84
C VAL A 164 5.94 -11.68 0.40
N TRP A 165 4.68 -11.39 0.06
CA TRP A 165 4.33 -10.88 -1.27
C TRP A 165 4.96 -9.51 -1.57
N ARG A 166 5.05 -8.63 -0.57
CA ARG A 166 5.73 -7.32 -0.68
C ARG A 166 7.26 -7.42 -0.69
N VAL A 167 7.83 -8.59 -0.45
CA VAL A 167 9.28 -8.80 -0.27
C VAL A 167 9.84 -7.88 0.84
N ASP A 168 9.05 -7.67 1.90
CA ASP A 168 9.43 -6.82 3.03
C ASP A 168 10.08 -7.66 4.12
N PHE A 169 11.40 -7.59 4.22
CA PHE A 169 12.18 -8.33 5.19
C PHE A 169 11.79 -8.04 6.64
N ILE A 170 11.52 -6.76 6.97
CA ILE A 170 11.19 -6.33 8.32
C ILE A 170 9.82 -6.86 8.72
N GLY A 171 8.84 -6.74 7.81
CA GLY A 171 7.50 -7.26 8.01
C GLY A 171 7.48 -8.79 8.20
N VAL A 172 8.25 -9.52 7.39
CA VAL A 172 8.37 -10.99 7.48
C VAL A 172 8.95 -11.42 8.83
N LEU A 173 10.07 -10.83 9.26
CA LEU A 173 10.68 -11.14 10.56
C LEU A 173 9.79 -10.82 11.76
N GLY A 174 9.09 -9.69 11.69
CA GLY A 174 8.16 -9.28 12.75
C GLY A 174 7.00 -10.27 12.91
N GLN A 175 6.35 -10.62 11.79
CA GLN A 175 5.21 -11.53 11.82
C GLN A 175 5.59 -12.98 12.10
N SER A 176 6.76 -13.46 11.63
CA SER A 176 7.22 -14.83 11.92
C SER A 176 7.37 -15.07 13.42
N THR A 177 7.96 -14.11 14.14
CA THR A 177 8.13 -14.19 15.59
C THR A 177 6.77 -14.14 16.30
N GLY A 178 5.87 -13.26 15.85
CA GLY A 178 4.51 -13.14 16.38
C GLY A 178 3.70 -14.43 16.25
N ILE A 179 3.69 -15.04 15.05
CA ILE A 179 2.96 -16.27 14.76
C ILE A 179 3.35 -17.40 15.72
N VAL A 180 4.66 -17.60 15.97
CA VAL A 180 5.15 -18.64 16.89
C VAL A 180 4.64 -18.39 18.31
N ILE A 181 4.66 -17.14 18.78
CA ILE A 181 4.16 -16.77 20.12
C ILE A 181 2.65 -16.99 20.21
N TYR A 182 1.89 -16.59 19.19
CA TYR A 182 0.43 -16.74 19.17
C TYR A 182 0.02 -18.22 19.15
N ALA A 183 0.71 -19.02 18.32
CA ALA A 183 0.52 -20.47 18.27
C ALA A 183 0.82 -21.14 19.63
N ARG A 184 1.90 -20.73 20.31
CA ARG A 184 2.24 -21.24 21.65
C ARG A 184 1.19 -20.89 22.71
N ASN A 185 0.58 -19.71 22.61
CA ASN A 185 -0.37 -19.22 23.61
C ASN A 185 -1.82 -19.70 23.36
N LEU A 186 -2.05 -20.40 22.25
CA LEU A 186 -3.27 -21.18 22.04
C LEU A 186 -3.18 -22.45 22.88
N ARG A 187 -3.96 -22.47 23.97
CA ARG A 187 -4.16 -23.63 24.85
C ARG A 187 -5.56 -24.18 24.65
#